data_AF-A0AA85GFK9-F1
#
_entry.id   AF-A0AA85GFK9-F1
#
_cell.length_a   1.000
_cell.length_b   1.000
_cell.length_c   1.000
_cell.angle_alpha   90.00
_cell.angle_beta   90.00
_cell.angle_gamma   90.00
#
_symmetry.space_group_name_H-M   'P 1'
#
loop_
_entity.id
_entity.type
_entity.pdbx_description
1 polymer ?
#
loop_
_entity_poly.entity_id
_entity_poly.type
_entity_poly.pdbx_seq_one_letter_code
_entity_poly.pdbx_strand_id
1 'polypeptide(L)'
;MTEHSPKVLKLKSIPPISIQLTPFWPDNIESWFCYAEADFCMHGITDSRTRFLAVVKALPREFNRYVTPSMFTSDVSEPYESLKLSILKRGDLTDRQRLDQLLNNIDLQHGSATDMLLRMKEVIGQRTFDDGLFRQLFLSKLPQQVQAVLVSFQNNAIDELAASADRILEITRSSKAEVFSVKEKPQSTSTDMAELCHTLTRYLRVRNDRSRSKTPRRSASRKRSGSRPRETDNPDWCWYHNQYGKFSRNCRKPCNYPTPKSSDTKNSSGNFPAGTR
;
A
#
# COMPACT_ATOMS: atom_id res chain seq x y z
N MET A 1 19.33 -2.52 51.43
CA MET A 1 18.63 -1.63 50.49
C MET A 1 19.53 -1.44 49.29
N THR A 2 19.27 -2.16 48.20
CA THR A 2 20.06 -2.09 46.97
C THR A 2 19.47 -1.03 46.06
N GLU A 3 20.11 0.16 46.05
CA GLU A 3 19.77 1.26 45.14
C GLU A 3 19.86 0.80 43.68
N HIS A 4 18.70 0.76 43.01
CA HIS A 4 18.64 0.62 41.56
C HIS A 4 18.83 1.99 40.94
N SER A 5 20.08 2.35 40.68
CA SER A 5 20.41 3.52 39.85
C SER A 5 19.81 3.32 38.45
N PRO A 6 19.02 4.27 37.93
CA PRO A 6 18.46 4.17 36.58
C PRO A 6 19.61 4.20 35.57
N LYS A 7 19.72 3.16 34.74
CA LYS A 7 20.67 3.13 33.61
C LYS A 7 20.31 4.26 32.65
N VAL A 8 21.01 5.38 32.77
CA VAL A 8 20.92 6.51 31.84
C VAL A 8 21.41 6.02 30.47
N LEU A 9 20.48 5.92 29.52
CA LEU A 9 20.79 5.60 28.13
C LEU A 9 21.71 6.70 27.58
N LYS A 10 22.99 6.40 27.39
CA LYS A 10 23.96 7.30 26.76
C LYS A 10 23.57 7.52 25.30
N LEU A 11 22.82 8.59 25.04
CA LEU A 11 22.57 9.09 23.70
C LEU A 11 23.89 9.68 23.16
N LYS A 12 24.48 9.07 22.13
CA LYS A 12 25.59 9.68 21.37
C LYS A 12 25.13 11.04 20.82
N SER A 13 25.96 12.08 20.96
CA SER A 13 25.67 13.39 20.37
C SER A 13 25.75 13.29 18.85
N ILE A 14 24.61 13.40 18.19
CA ILE A 14 24.47 13.44 16.73
C ILE A 14 24.30 14.91 16.34
N PRO A 15 24.92 15.40 15.25
CA PRO A 15 24.76 16.79 14.81
C PRO A 15 23.28 17.14 14.57
N PRO A 16 22.88 18.41 14.75
CA PRO A 16 21.48 18.82 14.68
C PRO A 16 21.03 18.85 13.23
N ILE A 17 20.60 17.71 12.70
CA ILE A 17 19.85 17.67 11.45
C ILE A 17 18.39 17.97 11.82
N SER A 18 17.99 19.23 11.66
CA SER A 18 16.63 19.70 11.87
C SER A 18 15.75 19.35 10.68
N ILE A 19 15.46 18.06 10.46
CA ILE A 19 14.31 17.70 9.64
C ILE A 19 13.05 17.87 10.49
N GLN A 20 12.10 18.64 9.98
CA GLN A 20 10.72 18.62 10.43
C GLN A 20 9.93 17.75 9.47
N LEU A 21 9.43 16.63 9.99
CA LEU A 21 8.50 15.79 9.25
C LEU A 21 7.11 16.42 9.30
N THR A 22 6.30 16.08 8.29
CA THR A 22 4.87 16.38 8.31
C THR A 22 4.19 15.80 9.56
N PRO A 23 3.14 16.44 10.07
CA PRO A 23 2.36 15.90 11.20
C PRO A 23 1.93 14.46 10.94
N PHE A 24 2.00 13.62 11.97
CA PHE A 24 1.63 12.22 11.87
C PHE A 24 0.14 12.04 11.49
N TRP A 25 -0.16 11.08 10.62
CA TRP A 25 -1.53 10.77 10.18
C TRP A 25 -1.98 9.40 10.72
N PRO A 26 -2.69 9.34 11.87
CA PRO A 26 -3.19 8.09 12.44
C PRO A 26 -4.14 7.31 11.52
N ASP A 27 -4.86 8.03 10.66
CA ASP A 27 -5.83 7.47 9.72
C ASP A 27 -5.16 6.80 8.52
N ASN A 28 -3.95 7.23 8.16
CA ASN A 28 -3.21 6.69 7.02
C ASN A 28 -1.69 6.67 7.30
N ILE A 29 -1.33 5.78 8.22
CA ILE A 29 0.05 5.57 8.68
C ILE A 29 0.97 5.16 7.52
N GLU A 30 0.50 4.32 6.60
CA GLU A 30 1.27 3.88 5.44
C GLU A 30 1.68 5.05 4.54
N SER A 31 0.73 5.91 4.18
CA SER A 31 1.03 7.09 3.37
C SER A 31 1.96 8.05 4.10
N TRP A 32 1.75 8.26 5.41
CA TRP A 32 2.65 9.11 6.18
C TRP A 32 4.11 8.63 6.13
N PHE A 33 4.35 7.32 6.29
CA PHE A 33 5.71 6.77 6.15
C PHE A 33 6.29 6.94 4.74
N CYS A 34 5.47 6.83 3.69
CA CYS A 34 5.94 7.11 2.32
C CYS A 34 6.39 8.56 2.15
N TYR A 35 5.66 9.53 2.73
CA TYR A 35 6.04 10.94 2.69
C TYR A 35 7.31 11.21 3.51
N ALA A 36 7.39 10.66 4.72
CA ALA A 36 8.58 10.79 5.56
C ALA A 36 9.84 10.21 4.86
N GLU A 37 9.71 9.09 4.15
CA GLU A 37 10.80 8.49 3.37
C GLU A 37 11.22 9.33 2.17
N ALA A 38 10.26 9.98 1.51
CA ALA A 38 10.55 10.94 0.45
C ALA A 38 11.34 12.14 1.02
N ASP A 39 10.93 12.68 2.16
CA ASP A 39 11.65 13.77 2.84
C ASP A 39 13.07 13.34 3.22
N PHE A 40 13.25 12.15 3.80
CA PHE A 40 14.58 11.62 4.10
C PHE A 40 15.45 11.50 2.85
N CYS A 41 14.87 11.04 1.74
CA CYS A 41 15.57 10.93 0.46
C CYS A 41 16.00 12.30 -0.07
N MET A 42 15.09 13.28 -0.05
CA MET A 42 15.33 14.65 -0.53
C MET A 42 16.42 15.37 0.29
N HIS A 43 16.50 15.09 1.58
CA HIS A 43 17.50 15.65 2.48
C HIS A 43 18.77 14.79 2.61
N GLY A 44 18.90 13.71 1.82
CA GLY A 44 20.09 12.84 1.84
C GLY A 44 20.30 12.05 3.14
N ILE A 45 19.26 11.87 3.95
CA ILE A 45 19.34 11.10 5.19
C ILE A 45 19.29 9.61 4.90
N THR A 46 20.44 8.96 5.01
CA THR A 46 20.59 7.50 4.85
C THR A 46 20.76 6.77 6.18
N ASP A 47 21.18 7.48 7.23
CA ASP A 47 21.39 6.91 8.56
C ASP A 47 20.08 6.49 9.23
N SER A 48 19.96 5.18 9.52
CA SER A 48 18.78 4.59 10.15
C SER A 48 18.51 5.20 11.53
N ARG A 49 19.57 5.58 12.27
CA ARG A 49 19.43 6.19 13.59
C ARG A 49 18.82 7.58 13.52
N THR A 50 19.26 8.39 12.55
CA THR A 50 18.72 9.73 12.31
C THR A 50 17.26 9.68 11.88
N ARG A 51 16.89 8.75 10.97
CA ARG A 51 15.48 8.52 10.58
C ARG A 51 14.62 8.11 11.75
N PHE A 52 15.09 7.17 12.58
CA PHE A 52 14.41 6.75 13.80
C PHE A 52 14.12 7.93 14.74
N LEU A 53 15.11 8.76 15.04
CA LEU A 53 14.95 9.91 15.92
C LEU A 53 13.98 10.96 15.32
N ALA A 54 14.01 11.18 14.01
CA ALA A 54 13.08 12.09 13.34
C ALA A 54 11.64 11.60 13.46
N VAL A 55 11.40 10.30 13.22
CA VAL A 55 10.06 9.70 13.40
C VAL A 55 9.63 9.77 14.86
N VAL A 56 10.48 9.41 15.83
CA VAL A 56 10.14 9.48 17.27
C VAL A 56 9.72 10.90 17.69
N LYS A 57 10.36 11.93 17.14
CA LYS A 57 9.98 13.33 17.40
C LYS A 57 8.63 13.72 16.78
N ALA A 58 8.28 13.13 15.64
CA ALA A 58 7.02 13.41 14.94
C ALA A 58 5.84 12.56 15.46
N LEU A 59 6.09 11.51 16.25
CA LEU A 59 5.06 10.61 16.76
C LEU A 59 4.24 11.25 17.89
N PRO A 60 2.89 11.18 17.82
CA PRO A 60 2.03 11.57 18.92
C PRO A 60 2.23 10.66 20.14
N ARG A 61 1.92 11.18 21.34
CA ARG A 61 2.13 10.46 22.62
C ARG A 61 1.48 9.08 22.66
N GLU A 62 0.33 8.92 22.01
CA GLU A 62 -0.40 7.65 21.96
C GLU A 62 0.39 6.52 21.25
N PHE A 63 1.34 6.88 20.39
CA PHE A 63 2.23 5.97 19.65
C PHE A 63 3.57 5.68 20.38
N ASN A 64 3.88 6.34 21.50
CA ASN A 64 5.14 6.13 22.22
C ASN A 64 5.31 4.69 22.75
N ARG A 65 4.20 3.98 22.98
CA ARG A 65 4.21 2.56 23.38
C ARG A 65 4.90 1.64 22.36
N TYR A 66 5.09 2.09 21.12
CA TYR A 66 5.78 1.35 20.04
C TYR A 66 7.28 1.57 20.03
N VAL A 67 7.76 2.58 20.75
CA VAL A 67 9.18 2.90 20.86
C VAL A 67 9.73 2.13 22.07
N THR A 68 10.38 1.00 21.83
CA THR A 68 10.97 0.23 22.93
C THR A 68 12.30 0.84 23.36
N PRO A 69 12.68 0.78 24.65
CA PRO A 69 13.99 1.26 25.12
C PRO A 69 15.17 0.63 24.38
N SER A 70 15.02 -0.62 23.93
CA SER A 70 16.03 -1.33 23.13
C SER A 70 16.25 -0.70 21.74
N MET A 71 15.29 0.04 21.18
CA MET A 71 15.53 0.76 19.91
C MET A 71 16.48 1.95 20.11
N PHE A 72 16.70 2.40 21.35
CA PHE A 72 17.65 3.47 21.66
C PHE A 72 19.08 2.98 21.87
N THR A 73 19.34 1.68 21.93
CA THR A 73 20.68 1.14 22.11
C THR A 73 21.42 0.98 20.77
N SER A 74 22.75 0.99 20.79
CA SER A 74 23.61 1.01 19.59
C SER A 74 23.81 -0.36 18.93
N ASP A 75 23.24 -1.40 19.52
CA ASP A 75 23.24 -2.79 19.07
C ASP A 75 22.14 -3.08 18.03
N VAL A 76 21.12 -2.22 17.92
CA VAL A 76 20.08 -2.35 16.90
C VAL A 76 20.59 -1.79 15.57
N SER A 77 20.79 -2.68 14.59
CA SER A 77 21.28 -2.33 13.26
C SER A 77 20.29 -1.44 12.48
N GLU A 78 18.98 -1.65 12.64
CA GLU A 78 17.94 -0.94 11.88
C GLU A 78 16.77 -0.48 12.77
N PRO A 79 16.99 0.53 13.63
CA PRO A 79 15.97 1.01 14.57
C PRO A 79 14.76 1.63 13.86
N TYR A 80 14.97 2.28 12.71
CA TYR A 80 13.88 2.85 11.91
C TYR A 80 12.92 1.79 11.38
N GLU A 81 13.44 0.73 10.74
CA GLU A 81 12.61 -0.34 10.18
C GLU A 81 11.87 -1.10 11.29
N SER A 82 12.53 -1.34 12.42
CA SER A 82 11.91 -1.99 13.59
C SER A 82 10.72 -1.17 14.13
N LEU A 83 10.88 0.15 14.25
CA LEU A 83 9.81 1.05 14.67
C LEU A 83 8.66 1.10 13.65
N LYS A 84 8.99 1.29 12.37
CA LYS A 84 8.01 1.32 11.26
C LYS A 84 7.16 0.06 11.23
N LEU A 85 7.79 -1.11 11.29
CA LEU A 85 7.10 -2.40 11.33
C LEU A 85 6.19 -2.52 12.56
N SER A 86 6.65 -2.08 13.73
CA SER A 86 5.88 -2.15 14.98
C SER A 86 4.63 -1.27 14.93
N ILE A 87 4.73 -0.08 14.35
CA ILE A 87 3.60 0.85 14.19
C ILE A 87 2.61 0.32 13.14
N LEU A 88 3.10 -0.14 11.98
CA LEU A 88 2.25 -0.67 10.91
C LEU A 88 1.50 -1.95 11.34
N LYS A 89 2.19 -2.89 11.98
CA LYS A 89 1.59 -4.16 12.43
C LYS A 89 0.40 -3.96 13.38
N ARG A 90 0.40 -2.91 14.21
CA ARG A 90 -0.74 -2.62 15.08
C ARG A 90 -1.82 -1.77 14.42
N GLY A 91 -1.49 -0.99 13.39
CA GLY A 91 -2.49 -0.46 12.46
C GLY A 91 -3.41 -1.59 11.99
N ASP A 92 -2.81 -2.67 11.50
CA ASP A 92 -3.54 -3.86 11.03
C ASP A 92 -4.35 -4.55 12.14
N LEU A 93 -3.81 -4.64 13.36
CA LEU A 93 -4.52 -5.26 14.50
C LEU A 93 -5.74 -4.43 14.90
N THR A 94 -5.61 -3.11 14.94
CA THR A 94 -6.73 -2.21 15.23
C THR A 94 -7.79 -2.30 14.12
N ASP A 95 -7.37 -2.40 12.87
CA ASP A 95 -8.28 -2.55 11.73
C ASP A 95 -9.01 -3.89 11.74
N ARG A 96 -8.31 -4.97 12.09
CA ARG A 96 -8.91 -6.29 12.27
C ARG A 96 -9.91 -6.29 13.44
N GLN A 97 -9.59 -5.65 14.56
CA GLN A 97 -10.50 -5.51 15.70
C GLN A 97 -11.74 -4.70 15.35
N ARG A 98 -11.59 -3.59 14.62
CA ARG A 98 -12.72 -2.80 14.12
C ARG A 98 -13.58 -3.58 13.14
N LEU A 99 -12.96 -4.36 12.24
CA LEU A 99 -13.69 -5.20 11.31
C LEU A 99 -14.43 -6.33 12.03
N ASP A 100 -13.81 -6.95 13.01
CA ASP A 100 -14.47 -7.91 13.90
C ASP A 100 -15.64 -7.25 14.64
N GLN A 101 -15.48 -5.99 15.08
CA GLN A 101 -16.55 -5.22 15.69
C GLN A 101 -17.70 -4.95 14.73
N LEU A 102 -17.42 -4.53 13.49
CA LEU A 102 -18.42 -4.33 12.44
C LEU A 102 -19.15 -5.65 12.07
N LEU A 103 -18.41 -6.75 11.98
CA LEU A 103 -18.94 -8.04 11.53
C LEU A 103 -19.68 -8.80 12.62
N ASN A 104 -19.23 -8.75 13.86
CA ASN A 104 -19.71 -9.67 14.91
C ASN A 104 -20.37 -8.93 16.09
N ASN A 105 -19.95 -7.69 16.38
CA ASN A 105 -20.38 -7.00 17.61
C ASN A 105 -21.44 -5.92 17.39
N ILE A 106 -21.56 -5.38 16.17
CA ILE A 106 -22.66 -4.45 15.83
C ILE A 106 -23.83 -5.22 15.25
N ASP A 107 -24.99 -5.04 15.88
CA ASP A 107 -26.27 -5.55 15.42
C ASP A 107 -27.42 -4.59 15.74
N LEU A 108 -28.62 -5.03 15.37
CA LEU A 108 -29.89 -4.31 15.53
C LEU A 108 -30.56 -4.58 16.90
N GLN A 109 -29.95 -5.34 17.82
CA GLN A 109 -30.69 -6.04 18.89
C GLN A 109 -31.58 -5.15 19.78
N HIS A 110 -31.20 -3.89 20.03
CA HIS A 110 -31.97 -2.97 20.88
C HIS A 110 -32.12 -1.53 20.32
N GLY A 111 -31.66 -1.28 19.10
CA GLY A 111 -31.64 0.07 18.51
C GLY A 111 -32.41 0.17 17.20
N SER A 112 -32.53 1.39 16.69
CA SER A 112 -32.97 1.64 15.32
C SER A 112 -31.85 1.26 14.33
N ALA A 113 -32.21 1.03 13.07
CA ALA A 113 -31.28 0.88 11.97
C ALA A 113 -30.45 2.16 11.77
N THR A 114 -31.01 3.35 12.05
CA THR A 114 -30.25 4.61 12.07
C THR A 114 -29.16 4.63 13.15
N ASP A 115 -29.48 4.18 14.37
CA ASP A 115 -28.50 4.09 15.46
C ASP A 115 -27.41 3.06 15.14
N MET A 116 -27.79 1.93 14.54
CA MET A 116 -26.84 0.91 14.08
C MET A 116 -25.89 1.49 13.02
N LEU A 117 -26.42 2.23 12.04
CA LEU A 117 -25.61 2.88 11.01
C LEU A 117 -24.62 3.88 11.61
N LEU A 118 -25.05 4.67 12.61
CA LEU A 118 -24.19 5.60 13.34
C LEU A 118 -23.03 4.86 14.02
N ARG A 119 -23.33 3.79 14.78
CA ARG A 119 -22.28 2.95 15.40
C ARG A 119 -21.32 2.35 14.37
N MET A 120 -21.83 1.92 13.21
CA MET A 120 -20.98 1.41 12.12
C MET A 120 -20.06 2.51 11.56
N LYS A 121 -20.58 3.73 11.34
CA LYS A 121 -19.79 4.89 10.90
C LYS A 121 -18.73 5.28 11.94
N GLU A 122 -19.05 5.23 13.23
CA GLU A 122 -18.11 5.51 14.33
C GLU A 122 -16.93 4.52 14.34
N VAL A 123 -17.18 3.23 14.10
CA VAL A 123 -16.12 2.21 14.08
C VAL A 123 -15.20 2.36 12.87
N ILE A 124 -15.72 2.85 11.74
CA ILE A 124 -14.93 3.13 10.53
C ILE A 124 -14.13 4.44 10.66
N GLY A 125 -14.71 5.46 11.30
CA GLY A 125 -14.10 6.78 11.46
C GLY A 125 -13.88 7.51 10.13
N GLN A 126 -12.78 8.25 10.01
CA GLN A 126 -12.44 9.03 8.79
C GLN A 126 -11.81 8.19 7.66
N ARG A 127 -11.79 6.86 7.79
CA ARG A 127 -11.16 6.00 6.80
C ARG A 127 -12.03 5.80 5.56
N THR A 128 -11.38 5.70 4.41
CA THR A 128 -12.04 5.34 3.16
C THR A 128 -12.40 3.86 3.18
N PHE A 129 -13.66 3.56 3.51
CA PHE A 129 -14.27 2.26 3.25
C PHE A 129 -14.94 2.30 1.87
N ASP A 130 -14.97 1.17 1.18
CA ASP A 130 -15.73 1.08 -0.07
C ASP A 130 -17.23 1.24 0.25
N ASP A 131 -17.86 2.26 -0.35
CA ASP A 131 -19.26 2.61 -0.05
C ASP A 131 -20.23 1.46 -0.39
N GLY A 132 -19.94 0.71 -1.46
CA GLY A 132 -20.70 -0.47 -1.86
C GLY A 132 -20.62 -1.60 -0.83
N LEU A 133 -19.41 -1.94 -0.39
CA LEU A 133 -19.20 -2.94 0.66
C LEU A 133 -19.79 -2.51 2.00
N PHE A 134 -19.66 -1.22 2.35
CA PHE A 134 -20.23 -0.67 3.58
C PHE A 134 -21.76 -0.78 3.58
N ARG A 135 -22.39 -0.40 2.47
CA ARG A 135 -23.82 -0.54 2.25
C ARG A 135 -24.28 -1.98 2.32
N GLN A 136 -23.58 -2.89 1.63
CA GLN A 136 -23.92 -4.32 1.65
C GLN A 136 -23.82 -4.88 3.07
N LEU A 137 -22.79 -4.49 3.83
CA LEU A 137 -22.64 -4.87 5.22
C LEU A 137 -23.75 -4.31 6.12
N PHE A 138 -24.17 -3.07 5.90
CA PHE A 138 -25.30 -2.50 6.63
C PHE A 138 -26.59 -3.26 6.35
N LEU A 139 -26.89 -3.54 5.09
CA LEU A 139 -28.10 -4.28 4.69
C LEU A 139 -28.09 -5.71 5.24
N SER A 140 -26.94 -6.41 5.24
CA SER A 140 -26.86 -7.79 5.74
C SER A 140 -27.15 -7.90 7.25
N LYS A 141 -27.03 -6.80 7.99
CA LYS A 141 -27.34 -6.72 9.43
C LYS A 141 -28.81 -6.51 9.74
N LEU A 142 -29.64 -6.19 8.75
CA LEU A 142 -31.08 -6.02 8.92
C LEU A 142 -31.83 -7.36 8.83
N PRO A 143 -33.04 -7.49 9.40
CA PRO A 143 -33.87 -8.67 9.21
C PRO A 143 -34.25 -8.88 7.73
N GLN A 144 -34.40 -10.14 7.31
CA GLN A 144 -34.61 -10.51 5.91
C GLN A 144 -35.85 -9.84 5.29
N GLN A 145 -36.92 -9.67 6.06
CA GLN A 145 -38.12 -8.97 5.61
C GLN A 145 -37.88 -7.48 5.31
N VAL A 146 -36.98 -6.83 6.06
CA VAL A 146 -36.59 -5.44 5.82
C VAL A 146 -35.66 -5.36 4.62
N GLN A 147 -34.69 -6.28 4.53
CA GLN A 147 -33.78 -6.36 3.39
C GLN A 147 -34.55 -6.49 2.07
N ALA A 148 -35.53 -7.40 2.00
CA ALA A 148 -36.32 -7.66 0.79
C ALA A 148 -37.01 -6.40 0.24
N VAL A 149 -37.52 -5.54 1.13
CA VAL A 149 -38.14 -4.27 0.74
C VAL A 149 -37.08 -3.25 0.31
N LEU A 150 -35.95 -3.18 1.03
CA LEU A 150 -34.89 -2.20 0.77
C LEU A 150 -34.05 -2.50 -0.47
N VAL A 151 -34.04 -3.74 -0.98
CA VAL A 151 -33.34 -4.09 -2.23
C VAL A 151 -33.78 -3.19 -3.40
N SER A 152 -35.08 -2.87 -3.49
CA SER A 152 -35.60 -1.98 -4.55
C SER A 152 -35.17 -0.52 -4.41
N PHE A 153 -34.64 -0.12 -3.25
CA PHE A 153 -34.20 1.24 -2.94
C PHE A 153 -32.67 1.37 -2.89
N GLN A 154 -31.94 0.41 -3.44
CA GLN A 154 -30.47 0.33 -3.39
C GLN A 154 -29.72 1.58 -3.89
N ASN A 155 -30.36 2.45 -4.68
CA ASN A 155 -29.78 3.68 -5.21
C ASN A 155 -29.88 4.88 -4.25
N ASN A 156 -30.69 4.79 -3.19
CA ASN A 156 -30.91 5.87 -2.24
C ASN A 156 -29.69 6.06 -1.32
N ALA A 157 -29.58 7.19 -0.64
CA ALA A 157 -28.49 7.37 0.33
C ALA A 157 -28.60 6.34 1.48
N ILE A 158 -27.48 5.90 2.04
CA ILE A 158 -27.48 4.88 3.09
C ILE A 158 -28.23 5.34 4.35
N ASP A 159 -28.19 6.64 4.63
CA ASP A 159 -28.95 7.26 5.72
C ASP A 159 -30.46 7.22 5.47
N GLU A 160 -30.90 7.39 4.22
CA GLU A 160 -32.31 7.24 3.83
C GLU A 160 -32.79 5.79 3.92
N LEU A 161 -31.91 4.84 3.57
CA LEU A 161 -32.18 3.41 3.75
C LEU A 161 -32.34 3.06 5.22
N ALA A 162 -31.50 3.60 6.10
CA ALA A 162 -31.63 3.39 7.54
C ALA A 162 -32.93 3.97 8.09
N ALA A 163 -33.30 5.20 7.72
CA ALA A 163 -34.57 5.79 8.12
C ALA A 163 -35.79 5.00 7.56
N SER A 164 -35.66 4.40 6.39
CA SER A 164 -36.69 3.54 5.81
C SER A 164 -36.79 2.20 6.54
N ALA A 165 -35.65 1.60 6.90
CA ALA A 165 -35.58 0.40 7.72
C ALA A 165 -36.31 0.60 9.05
N ASP A 166 -36.11 1.75 9.71
CA ASP A 166 -36.79 2.09 10.96
C ASP A 166 -38.30 2.10 10.82
N ARG A 167 -38.82 2.76 9.77
CA ARG A 167 -40.28 2.77 9.50
C ARG A 167 -40.83 1.36 9.29
N ILE A 168 -40.12 0.51 8.55
CA ILE A 168 -40.55 -0.87 8.29
C ILE A 168 -40.53 -1.70 9.59
N LEU A 169 -39.50 -1.51 10.43
CA LEU A 169 -39.38 -2.17 11.73
C LEU A 169 -40.49 -1.75 12.70
N GLU A 170 -40.87 -0.46 12.71
CA GLU A 170 -41.98 0.03 13.52
C GLU A 170 -43.35 -0.53 13.08
N ILE A 171 -43.59 -0.61 11.77
CA ILE A 171 -44.81 -1.23 11.21
C ILE A 171 -44.88 -2.70 11.63
N THR A 172 -43.79 -3.45 11.45
CA THR A 172 -43.76 -4.88 11.78
C THR A 172 -43.83 -5.16 13.28
N ARG A 173 -43.31 -4.27 14.14
CA ARG A 173 -43.51 -4.34 15.60
C ARG A 173 -44.97 -4.11 15.99
N SER A 174 -45.61 -3.10 15.40
CA SER A 174 -47.03 -2.78 15.67
C SER A 174 -47.97 -3.88 15.20
N SER A 175 -47.70 -4.52 14.05
CA SER A 175 -48.52 -5.63 13.54
C SER A 175 -48.39 -6.93 14.35
N LYS A 176 -47.27 -7.14 15.07
CA LYS A 176 -47.07 -8.31 15.94
C LYS A 176 -47.79 -8.21 17.29
N ALA A 177 -48.25 -7.02 17.69
CA ALA A 177 -49.01 -6.84 18.92
C ALA A 177 -50.46 -7.36 18.83
N GLU A 178 -50.99 -7.58 17.62
CA GLU A 178 -52.38 -8.02 17.41
C GLU A 178 -52.55 -9.44 16.83
N VAL A 179 -51.47 -10.19 16.56
CA VAL A 179 -51.60 -11.58 16.05
C VAL A 179 -50.64 -12.53 16.76
N PHE A 180 -51.22 -13.63 17.25
CA PHE A 180 -50.61 -14.71 18.02
C PHE A 180 -49.21 -15.15 17.57
N SER A 181 -48.43 -15.57 18.57
CA SER A 181 -47.13 -16.23 18.47
C SER A 181 -47.13 -17.38 17.48
N VAL A 182 -46.44 -17.20 16.35
CA VAL A 182 -45.83 -18.31 15.61
C VAL A 182 -44.36 -18.33 15.99
N LYS A 183 -43.93 -19.44 16.63
CA LYS A 183 -42.52 -19.75 16.83
C LYS A 183 -41.87 -19.99 15.46
N GLU A 184 -41.43 -18.94 14.80
CA GLU A 184 -40.49 -19.10 13.68
C GLU A 184 -39.10 -19.39 14.23
N LYS A 185 -38.65 -20.60 13.94
CA LYS A 185 -37.28 -21.05 14.15
C LYS A 185 -36.38 -20.21 13.24
N PRO A 186 -35.27 -19.61 13.73
CA PRO A 186 -34.38 -18.85 12.87
C PRO A 186 -33.67 -19.84 11.94
N GLN A 187 -34.12 -19.95 10.70
CA GLN A 187 -33.30 -20.52 9.63
C GLN A 187 -32.36 -19.44 9.14
N SER A 188 -31.28 -19.26 9.89
CA SER A 188 -30.10 -18.52 9.46
C SER A 188 -29.54 -19.16 8.18
N THR A 189 -29.46 -18.41 7.08
CA THR A 189 -28.55 -18.73 5.98
C THR A 189 -27.12 -18.46 6.46
N SER A 190 -26.63 -19.37 7.30
CA SER A 190 -25.24 -19.41 7.80
C SER A 190 -24.21 -19.44 6.67
N THR A 191 -24.63 -19.79 5.45
CA THR A 191 -23.82 -19.83 4.23
C THR A 191 -23.56 -18.44 3.67
N ASP A 192 -24.55 -17.53 3.65
CA ASP A 192 -24.41 -16.22 3.01
C ASP A 192 -23.53 -15.27 3.84
N MET A 193 -23.69 -15.32 5.17
CA MET A 193 -22.81 -14.60 6.10
C MET A 193 -21.38 -15.16 6.08
N ALA A 194 -21.22 -16.48 5.93
CA ALA A 194 -19.90 -17.10 5.80
C ALA A 194 -19.23 -16.71 4.47
N GLU A 195 -19.99 -16.63 3.37
CA GLU A 195 -19.49 -16.19 2.06
C GLU A 195 -19.11 -14.71 2.05
N LEU A 196 -19.90 -13.84 2.70
CA LEU A 196 -19.57 -12.44 2.87
C LEU A 196 -18.29 -12.27 3.72
N CYS A 197 -18.20 -12.97 4.85
CA CYS A 197 -17.00 -13.01 5.69
C CYS A 197 -15.78 -13.55 4.94
N HIS A 198 -15.94 -14.58 4.11
CA HIS A 198 -14.86 -15.10 3.26
C HIS A 198 -14.43 -14.11 2.18
N THR A 199 -15.36 -13.40 1.58
CA THR A 199 -15.09 -12.40 0.54
C THR A 199 -14.38 -11.18 1.12
N LEU A 200 -14.82 -10.69 2.28
CA LEU A 200 -14.14 -9.62 3.02
C LEU A 200 -12.76 -10.06 3.49
N THR A 201 -12.62 -11.28 4.02
CA THR A 201 -11.32 -11.84 4.40
C THR A 201 -10.36 -11.95 3.21
N ARG A 202 -10.87 -12.33 2.02
CA ARG A 202 -10.08 -12.40 0.78
C ARG A 202 -9.64 -11.02 0.31
N TYR A 203 -10.54 -10.03 0.33
CA TYR A 203 -10.23 -8.65 -0.04
C TYR A 203 -9.12 -8.07 0.85
N LEU A 204 -9.18 -8.31 2.16
CA LEU A 204 -8.16 -7.87 3.10
C LEU A 204 -6.82 -8.58 2.90
N ARG A 205 -6.82 -9.89 2.59
CA ARG A 205 -5.58 -10.61 2.25
C ARG A 205 -4.92 -10.04 1.01
N VAL A 206 -5.68 -9.73 -0.04
CA VAL A 206 -5.15 -9.12 -1.27
C VAL A 206 -4.60 -7.72 -1.01
N ARG A 207 -5.26 -6.93 -0.15
CA ARG A 207 -4.75 -5.63 0.30
C ARG A 207 -3.44 -5.78 1.10
N ASN A 208 -3.37 -6.77 1.98
CA ASN A 208 -2.17 -7.06 2.78
C ASN A 208 -1.00 -7.64 1.96
N ASP A 209 -1.29 -8.42 0.92
CA ASP A 209 -0.27 -8.90 0.00
C ASP A 209 0.24 -7.76 -0.89
N ARG A 210 -0.61 -6.80 -1.27
CA ARG A 210 -0.17 -5.57 -1.95
C ARG A 210 0.69 -4.66 -1.08
N SER A 211 0.42 -4.57 0.23
CA SER A 211 1.27 -3.81 1.17
C SER A 211 2.58 -4.54 1.48
N ARG A 212 2.59 -5.89 1.55
CA ARG A 212 3.83 -6.71 1.68
C ARG A 212 4.66 -6.83 0.40
N SER A 213 4.07 -6.61 -0.78
CA SER A 213 4.77 -6.71 -2.07
C SER A 213 5.63 -5.49 -2.41
N LYS A 214 5.67 -4.46 -1.56
CA LYS A 214 6.62 -3.34 -1.68
C LYS A 214 8.00 -3.67 -1.08
N THR A 215 8.53 -4.86 -1.34
CA THR A 215 9.99 -4.98 -1.41
C THR A 215 10.43 -4.24 -2.68
N PRO A 216 11.41 -3.31 -2.64
CA PRO A 216 11.97 -2.76 -3.85
C PRO A 216 12.57 -3.93 -4.62
N ARG A 217 11.89 -4.37 -5.69
CA ARG A 217 12.53 -5.23 -6.68
C ARG A 217 13.72 -4.42 -7.18
N ARG A 218 14.91 -4.81 -6.72
CA ARG A 218 16.20 -4.42 -7.30
C ARG A 218 15.99 -4.33 -8.79
N SER A 219 16.23 -3.14 -9.31
CA SER A 219 16.14 -2.76 -10.71
C SER A 219 16.56 -3.95 -11.57
N ALA A 220 15.57 -4.65 -12.12
CA ALA A 220 15.83 -5.65 -13.14
C ALA A 220 16.43 -4.85 -14.29
N SER A 221 17.74 -4.98 -14.45
CA SER A 221 18.51 -4.48 -15.57
C SER A 221 17.66 -4.55 -16.82
N ARG A 222 17.49 -3.40 -17.48
CA ARG A 222 16.89 -3.30 -18.82
C ARG A 222 17.51 -4.40 -19.66
N LYS A 223 16.76 -5.48 -19.92
CA LYS A 223 17.13 -6.45 -20.93
C LYS A 223 17.12 -5.67 -22.24
N ARG A 224 18.30 -5.26 -22.69
CA ARG A 224 18.55 -4.88 -24.07
C ARG A 224 17.97 -6.00 -24.92
N SER A 225 17.06 -5.64 -25.81
CA SER A 225 16.49 -6.49 -26.84
C SER A 225 17.60 -7.33 -27.46
N GLY A 226 17.51 -8.65 -27.32
CA GLY A 226 18.40 -9.56 -28.01
C GLY A 226 18.24 -9.35 -29.51
N SER A 227 19.27 -8.82 -30.15
CA SER A 227 19.37 -8.86 -31.61
C SER A 227 19.33 -10.32 -32.03
N ARG A 228 18.42 -10.65 -32.95
CA ARG A 228 18.35 -11.96 -33.63
C ARG A 228 19.76 -12.43 -34.00
N PRO A 229 20.11 -13.72 -33.82
CA PRO A 229 21.36 -14.25 -34.37
C PRO A 229 21.32 -14.03 -35.89
N ARG A 230 22.29 -13.30 -36.44
CA ARG A 230 22.47 -13.24 -37.90
C ARG A 230 23.26 -14.48 -38.29
N GLU A 231 22.73 -15.25 -39.24
CA GLU A 231 23.31 -16.50 -39.77
C GLU A 231 24.68 -16.34 -40.48
N THR A 232 25.35 -15.19 -40.35
CA THR A 232 26.60 -14.89 -41.07
C THR A 232 27.63 -14.18 -40.18
N ASP A 233 27.73 -14.53 -38.90
CA ASP A 233 28.86 -14.09 -38.06
C ASP A 233 30.08 -14.97 -38.37
N ASN A 234 31.03 -14.44 -39.14
CA ASN A 234 32.31 -15.12 -39.34
C ASN A 234 33.20 -14.87 -38.11
N PRO A 235 33.69 -15.91 -37.42
CA PRO A 235 34.50 -15.75 -36.21
C PRO A 235 35.87 -15.11 -36.47
N ASP A 236 36.36 -15.12 -37.73
CA ASP A 236 37.63 -14.49 -38.11
C ASP A 236 37.48 -12.98 -38.40
N TRP A 237 36.26 -12.44 -38.29
CA TRP A 237 35.95 -11.04 -38.55
C TRP A 237 35.63 -10.29 -37.26
N CYS A 238 36.16 -9.07 -37.13
CA CYS A 238 35.81 -8.24 -35.99
C CYS A 238 34.34 -7.82 -36.04
N TRP A 239 33.78 -7.49 -34.88
CA TRP A 239 32.39 -7.08 -34.72
C TRP A 239 31.92 -6.04 -35.75
N TYR A 240 32.78 -5.05 -36.08
CA TYR A 240 32.43 -4.03 -37.07
C TYR A 240 32.26 -4.60 -38.49
N HIS A 241 33.08 -5.57 -38.90
CA HIS A 241 32.95 -6.21 -40.21
C HIS A 241 31.83 -7.24 -40.26
N ASN A 242 31.49 -7.91 -39.15
CA ASN A 242 30.26 -8.71 -39.09
C ASN A 242 28.99 -7.85 -39.14
N GLN A 243 29.03 -6.67 -38.53
CA GLN A 243 27.87 -5.79 -38.48
C GLN A 243 27.66 -4.99 -39.78
N TYR A 244 28.75 -4.53 -40.42
CA TYR A 244 28.71 -3.55 -41.51
C TYR A 244 29.43 -4.01 -42.81
N GLY A 245 30.14 -5.14 -42.79
CA GLY A 245 30.86 -5.67 -43.95
C GLY A 245 31.84 -4.66 -44.57
N LYS A 246 31.90 -4.61 -45.90
CA LYS A 246 32.77 -3.70 -46.68
C LYS A 246 32.52 -2.20 -46.45
N PHE A 247 31.42 -1.85 -45.78
CA PHE A 247 31.08 -0.46 -45.44
C PHE A 247 31.56 -0.07 -44.03
N SER A 248 32.21 -0.98 -43.31
CA SER A 248 32.83 -0.63 -42.03
C SER A 248 33.93 0.40 -42.22
N ARG A 249 33.89 1.45 -41.41
CA ARG A 249 34.95 2.48 -41.36
C ARG A 249 36.05 2.14 -40.35
N ASN A 250 35.80 1.16 -39.48
CA ASN A 250 36.70 0.80 -38.39
C ASN A 250 36.99 -0.71 -38.41
N CYS A 251 38.26 -1.08 -38.25
CA CYS A 251 38.71 -2.45 -38.14
C CYS A 251 39.46 -2.65 -36.82
N ARG A 252 39.13 -3.72 -36.06
CA ARG A 252 39.89 -4.13 -34.87
C ARG A 252 40.65 -5.42 -35.18
N LYS A 253 41.96 -5.43 -34.99
CA LYS A 253 42.80 -6.62 -35.15
C LYS A 253 42.69 -7.54 -33.91
N PRO A 254 42.81 -8.87 -34.08
CA PRO A 254 42.98 -9.59 -35.34
C PRO A 254 41.65 -9.71 -36.11
N CYS A 255 41.65 -9.34 -37.39
CA CYS A 255 40.48 -9.46 -38.26
C CYS A 255 40.96 -9.75 -39.68
N ASN A 256 40.41 -10.80 -40.28
CA ASN A 256 40.81 -11.31 -41.59
C ASN A 256 39.80 -10.94 -42.70
N TYR A 257 39.19 -9.76 -42.60
CA TYR A 257 38.24 -9.28 -43.62
C TYR A 257 39.02 -8.86 -44.88
N PRO A 258 38.66 -9.36 -46.08
CA PRO A 258 39.37 -8.99 -47.31
C PRO A 258 39.15 -7.52 -47.64
N THR A 259 40.17 -6.68 -47.44
CA THR A 259 40.13 -5.28 -47.89
C THR A 259 40.39 -5.22 -49.39
N PRO A 260 39.56 -4.56 -50.21
CA PRO A 260 39.93 -4.28 -51.60
C PRO A 260 41.15 -3.36 -51.61
N LYS A 261 42.25 -3.81 -52.24
CA LYS A 261 43.45 -2.99 -52.45
C LYS A 261 43.06 -1.74 -53.22
N SER A 262 43.23 -0.56 -52.63
CA SER A 262 43.06 0.72 -53.29
C SER A 262 44.13 0.88 -54.38
N SER A 263 43.73 0.78 -55.64
CA SER A 263 44.51 1.29 -56.76
C SER A 263 44.51 2.82 -56.71
N ASP A 264 45.71 3.37 -56.89
CA ASP A 264 46.06 4.78 -56.96
C ASP A 264 45.06 5.66 -57.74
N THR A 265 44.65 6.80 -57.19
CA THR A 265 44.72 8.07 -57.94
C THR A 265 44.83 9.29 -57.02
N LYS A 266 45.98 9.94 -57.20
CA LYS A 266 46.42 11.30 -56.87
C LYS A 266 45.37 12.36 -56.49
N ASN A 267 45.73 13.09 -55.43
CA ASN A 267 45.64 14.54 -55.25
C ASN A 267 44.91 15.33 -56.34
N SER A 268 43.87 16.06 -55.93
CA SER A 268 43.74 17.49 -56.25
C SER A 268 42.91 18.21 -55.19
N SER A 269 43.57 19.22 -54.63
CA SER A 269 43.12 20.34 -53.83
C SER A 269 41.82 20.99 -54.32
N GLY A 270 40.93 21.31 -53.37
CA GLY A 270 39.72 22.09 -53.59
C GLY A 270 39.24 22.72 -52.29
N ASN A 271 39.78 23.89 -52.01
CA ASN A 271 39.34 24.88 -51.02
C ASN A 271 37.85 25.22 -51.21
N PHE A 272 37.13 25.65 -50.16
CA PHE A 272 36.09 26.72 -50.11
C PHE A 272 35.19 26.61 -48.86
N PRO A 273 34.59 27.72 -48.37
CA PRO A 273 34.74 28.14 -46.98
C PRO A 273 33.41 28.22 -46.20
N ALA A 274 33.56 28.66 -44.94
CA ALA A 274 32.50 28.99 -44.00
C ALA A 274 31.47 29.99 -44.55
N GLY A 275 30.20 29.81 -44.17
CA GLY A 275 29.11 30.74 -44.41
C GLY A 275 28.07 30.64 -43.29
N THR A 276 28.10 31.63 -42.41
CA THR A 276 27.14 31.93 -41.35
C THR A 276 25.78 32.32 -41.93
N ARG A 277 24.68 31.75 -41.45
CA ARG A 277 23.57 32.44 -40.74
C ARG A 277 22.52 31.43 -40.28
#